data_AF-A0A9D8HK90-F1
#
_entry.id   AF-A0A9D8HK90-F1
#
_cell.length_a   1.000
_cell.length_b   1.000
_cell.length_c   1.000
_cell.angle_alpha   90.00
_cell.angle_beta   90.00
_cell.angle_gamma   90.00
#
_symmetry.space_group_name_H-M   'P 1'
#
loop_
_entity.id
_entity.type
_entity.pdbx_description
1 polymer ?
#
loop_
_entity_poly.entity_id
_entity_poly.type
_entity_poly.pdbx_seq_one_letter_code
_entity_poly.pdbx_strand_id
1 'polypeptide(L)'
;MADRTKPRNPHTSTSIVFLILTIIFIFIIFLPSILGMDMMRWGYGISFISFFLAVSFAVTSAIYGSMARKLSRIFLEANNIAHWHYSKEEWLKYYQTEFKMQKTEKRNLFILITFVVILVGGIFTLIRRDAWKPLLIVFPGLLLVLGFFAFF
;
A
#
# COMPACT_ATOMS: atom_id res chain seq x y z
N MET A 1 -12.03 -2.53 -42.57
CA MET A 1 -12.21 -3.33 -41.34
C MET A 1 -11.25 -2.76 -40.30
N ALA A 2 -11.73 -1.97 -39.34
CA ALA A 2 -10.88 -1.36 -38.33
C ALA A 2 -10.53 -2.40 -37.25
N ASP A 3 -9.23 -2.63 -37.06
CA ASP A 3 -8.68 -3.48 -36.01
C ASP A 3 -9.09 -2.94 -34.63
N ARG A 4 -10.11 -3.57 -34.02
CA ARG A 4 -10.55 -3.26 -32.66
C ARG A 4 -9.62 -3.95 -31.68
N THR A 5 -8.41 -3.42 -31.52
CA THR A 5 -7.53 -3.87 -30.45
C THR A 5 -8.19 -3.56 -29.10
N LYS A 6 -8.47 -4.61 -28.32
CA LYS A 6 -9.04 -4.49 -26.97
C LYS A 6 -8.19 -3.52 -26.15
N PRO A 7 -8.78 -2.50 -25.49
CA PRO A 7 -8.01 -1.54 -24.71
C PRO A 7 -7.18 -2.29 -23.65
N ARG A 8 -5.86 -2.11 -23.69
CA ARG A 8 -4.93 -2.80 -22.79
C ARG A 8 -5.14 -2.26 -21.37
N ASN A 9 -5.44 -3.15 -20.42
CA ASN A 9 -5.60 -2.78 -19.02
C ASN A 9 -4.22 -2.66 -18.34
N PRO A 10 -3.71 -1.45 -18.04
CA PRO A 10 -2.38 -1.28 -17.48
C PRO A 10 -2.28 -1.87 -16.05
N HIS A 11 -3.39 -1.91 -15.30
CA HIS A 11 -3.41 -2.43 -13.94
C HIS A 11 -3.14 -3.93 -13.87
N THR A 12 -3.46 -4.68 -14.93
CA THR A 12 -3.15 -6.11 -15.02
C THR A 12 -1.64 -6.33 -15.08
N SER A 13 -0.93 -5.56 -15.91
CA SER A 13 0.54 -5.64 -16.01
C SER A 13 1.20 -5.27 -14.68
N THR A 14 0.74 -4.21 -14.03
CA THR A 14 1.25 -3.81 -12.70
C THR A 14 1.04 -4.88 -11.65
N SER A 15 -0.16 -5.48 -11.57
CA SER A 15 -0.46 -6.56 -10.62
C SER A 15 0.45 -7.78 -10.82
N ILE A 16 0.71 -8.17 -12.06
CA ILE A 16 1.60 -9.29 -12.40
C ILE A 16 3.06 -8.98 -12.02
N VAL A 17 3.55 -7.78 -12.30
CA VAL A 17 4.92 -7.38 -11.91
C VAL A 17 5.11 -7.49 -10.40
N PHE A 18 4.16 -6.96 -9.62
CA PHE A 18 4.22 -7.06 -8.15
C PHE A 18 4.05 -8.50 -7.64
N LEU A 19 3.30 -9.34 -8.34
CA LEU A 19 3.21 -10.76 -8.01
C LEU A 19 4.56 -11.46 -8.21
N ILE A 20 5.25 -11.19 -9.33
CA ILE A 20 6.58 -11.74 -9.61
C ILE A 20 7.59 -11.28 -8.56
N LEU A 21 7.58 -9.98 -8.23
CA LEU A 21 8.43 -9.44 -7.17
C LEU A 21 8.15 -10.12 -5.83
N THR A 22 6.88 -10.35 -5.47
CA THR A 22 6.53 -11.09 -4.25
C THR A 22 7.21 -12.46 -4.20
N ILE A 23 7.13 -13.22 -5.29
CA ILE A 23 7.74 -14.55 -5.40
C ILE A 23 9.26 -14.45 -5.26
N ILE A 24 9.91 -13.49 -5.95
CA ILE A 24 11.36 -13.27 -5.86
C ILE A 24 11.77 -12.99 -4.41
N PHE A 25 11.08 -12.08 -3.72
CA PHE A 25 11.41 -11.75 -2.34
C PHE A 25 11.14 -12.90 -1.38
N ILE A 26 10.14 -13.75 -1.62
CA ILE A 26 9.96 -15.00 -0.87
C ILE A 26 11.19 -15.91 -1.02
N PHE A 27 11.76 -16.05 -2.21
CA PHE A 27 12.99 -16.82 -2.40
C PHE A 27 14.19 -16.17 -1.67
N ILE A 28 14.31 -14.84 -1.70
CA ILE A 28 15.39 -14.12 -1.01
C ILE A 28 15.32 -14.32 0.51
N ILE A 29 14.13 -14.51 1.12
CA ILE A 29 14.00 -14.80 2.56
C ILE A 29 14.81 -16.05 2.95
N PHE A 30 14.80 -17.08 2.11
CA PHE A 30 15.49 -18.34 2.36
C PHE A 30 16.95 -18.36 1.92
N LEU A 31 17.37 -17.37 1.11
CA LEU A 31 18.71 -17.30 0.55
C LEU A 31 19.83 -17.28 1.62
N PRO A 32 19.72 -16.50 2.73
CA PRO A 32 20.71 -16.55 3.80
C PRO A 32 20.87 -17.92 4.45
N SER A 33 19.78 -18.68 4.57
CA SER A 33 19.80 -20.04 5.12
C SER A 33 20.52 -21.02 4.19
N ILE A 34 20.38 -20.84 2.87
CA ILE A 34 21.05 -21.68 1.86
C ILE A 34 22.55 -21.35 1.79
N LEU A 35 22.92 -20.08 1.96
CA LEU A 35 24.30 -19.60 1.90
C LEU A 35 25.07 -19.74 3.23
N GLY A 36 24.44 -20.27 4.28
CA GLY A 36 25.05 -20.39 5.61
C GLY A 36 25.43 -19.03 6.22
N MET A 37 24.64 -17.99 5.93
CA MET A 37 24.87 -16.65 6.46
C MET A 37 24.31 -16.54 7.87
N ASP A 38 25.21 -16.47 8.85
CA ASP A 38 24.84 -16.27 10.25
C ASP A 38 24.29 -14.86 10.55
N MET A 39 23.66 -14.76 11.71
CA MET A 39 23.11 -13.54 12.32
C MET A 39 24.08 -12.36 12.28
N MET A 40 25.37 -12.61 12.50
CA MET A 40 26.44 -11.61 12.50
C MET A 40 26.84 -11.11 11.10
N ARG A 41 26.44 -11.81 10.03
CA ARG A 41 26.72 -11.47 8.63
C ARG A 41 25.49 -10.92 7.91
N TRP A 42 24.59 -10.24 8.63
CA TRP A 42 23.35 -9.67 8.09
C TRP A 42 22.31 -10.69 7.58
N GLY A 43 22.48 -12.00 7.80
CA GLY A 43 21.58 -13.02 7.27
C GLY A 43 20.11 -12.79 7.64
N TYR A 44 19.82 -12.56 8.93
CA TYR A 44 18.46 -12.25 9.40
C TYR A 44 17.97 -10.86 8.95
N GLY A 45 18.86 -9.89 8.74
CA GLY A 45 18.48 -8.57 8.24
C GLY A 45 17.95 -8.65 6.81
N ILE A 46 18.62 -9.43 5.95
CA ILE A 46 18.18 -9.69 4.58
C ILE A 46 16.83 -10.42 4.57
N SER A 47 16.68 -11.46 5.39
CA SER A 47 15.40 -12.18 5.50
C SER A 47 14.27 -11.29 6.00
N PHE A 48 14.52 -10.41 6.98
CA PHE A 48 13.51 -9.50 7.54
C PHE A 48 13.06 -8.45 6.53
N ILE A 49 13.99 -7.77 5.85
CA ILE A 49 13.67 -6.78 4.81
C ILE A 49 12.93 -7.44 3.65
N SER A 50 13.39 -8.62 3.24
CA SER A 50 12.77 -9.37 2.14
C SER A 50 11.36 -9.83 2.48
N PHE A 51 11.12 -10.24 3.73
CA PHE A 51 9.79 -10.57 4.22
C PHE A 51 8.86 -9.35 4.14
N PHE A 52 9.31 -8.19 4.61
CA PHE A 52 8.50 -6.97 4.57
C PHE A 52 8.16 -6.55 3.13
N LEU A 53 9.13 -6.65 2.22
CA LEU A 53 8.93 -6.36 0.80
C LEU A 53 8.00 -7.37 0.13
N ALA A 54 8.14 -8.66 0.44
CA ALA A 54 7.25 -9.70 -0.08
C ALA A 54 5.79 -9.44 0.31
N VAL A 55 5.53 -9.13 1.59
CA VAL A 55 4.18 -8.79 2.06
C VAL A 55 3.65 -7.52 1.37
N SER A 56 4.48 -6.48 1.28
CA SER A 56 4.09 -5.20 0.65
C SER A 56 3.71 -5.38 -0.83
N PHE A 57 4.51 -6.17 -1.58
CA PHE A 57 4.23 -6.48 -2.97
C PHE A 57 3.02 -7.39 -3.14
N ALA A 58 2.78 -8.33 -2.22
CA ALA A 58 1.60 -9.18 -2.24
C ALA A 58 0.32 -8.36 -2.10
N VAL A 59 0.28 -7.46 -1.12
CA VAL A 59 -0.84 -6.54 -0.88
C VAL A 59 -1.05 -5.63 -2.09
N THR A 60 0.02 -5.04 -2.63
CA THR A 60 -0.03 -4.18 -3.82
C THR A 60 -0.57 -4.94 -5.03
N SER A 61 -0.09 -6.16 -5.28
CA SER A 61 -0.57 -7.02 -6.36
C SER A 61 -2.06 -7.32 -6.25
N ALA A 62 -2.55 -7.62 -5.02
CA ALA A 62 -3.96 -7.88 -4.77
C ALA A 62 -4.85 -6.65 -5.03
N ILE A 63 -4.40 -5.45 -4.60
CA ILE A 63 -5.12 -4.18 -4.85
C ILE A 63 -5.23 -3.94 -6.36
N TYR A 64 -4.11 -3.95 -7.10
CA TYR A 64 -4.12 -3.72 -8.54
C TYR A 64 -4.87 -4.81 -9.30
N GLY A 65 -4.82 -6.06 -8.84
CA GLY A 65 -5.59 -7.16 -9.43
C GLY A 65 -7.10 -7.00 -9.25
N SER A 66 -7.55 -6.46 -8.11
CA SER A 66 -8.95 -6.09 -7.90
C SER A 66 -9.39 -4.95 -8.82
N MET A 67 -8.54 -3.93 -8.98
CA MET A 67 -8.79 -2.78 -9.83
C MET A 67 -8.80 -3.15 -11.32
N ALA A 68 -7.89 -4.03 -11.73
CA ALA A 68 -7.85 -4.59 -13.07
C ALA A 68 -9.15 -5.31 -13.41
N ARG A 69 -9.68 -6.15 -12.50
CA ARG A 69 -10.97 -6.84 -12.69
C ARG A 69 -12.14 -5.85 -12.85
N LYS A 70 -12.18 -4.79 -12.03
CA LYS A 70 -13.21 -3.75 -12.13
C LYS A 70 -13.14 -3.02 -13.48
N LEU A 71 -11.95 -2.57 -13.88
CA LEU A 71 -11.76 -1.86 -15.13
C LEU A 71 -12.07 -2.73 -16.36
N SER A 72 -11.69 -4.02 -16.31
CA SER A 72 -12.02 -4.96 -17.37
C SER A 72 -13.54 -5.21 -17.49
N ARG A 73 -14.28 -5.26 -16.37
CA ARG A 73 -15.75 -5.31 -16.41
C ARG A 73 -16.35 -4.07 -17.06
N ILE A 74 -15.87 -2.88 -16.71
CA ILE A 74 -16.31 -1.62 -17.32
C ILE A 74 -16.07 -1.64 -18.84
N PHE A 75 -14.90 -2.06 -19.32
CA PHE A 75 -14.64 -2.15 -20.76
C PHE A 75 -15.47 -3.22 -21.49
N LEU A 76 -15.84 -4.31 -20.81
CA LEU A 76 -16.71 -5.35 -21.34
C LEU A 76 -18.18 -4.89 -21.43
N GLU A 77 -18.64 -4.14 -20.42
CA GLU A 77 -20.00 -3.59 -20.33
C GLU A 77 -20.18 -2.32 -21.18
N ALA A 78 -19.13 -1.52 -21.39
CA ALA A 78 -19.14 -0.31 -22.21
C ALA A 78 -19.41 -0.55 -23.71
N ASN A 79 -19.45 -1.81 -24.15
CA ASN A 79 -19.97 -2.15 -25.49
C ASN A 79 -21.50 -2.01 -25.57
N ASN A 80 -22.18 -1.72 -24.46
CA ASN A 80 -23.61 -1.48 -24.38
C ASN A 80 -23.86 -0.18 -23.60
N ILE A 81 -24.78 0.66 -24.10
CA ILE A 81 -25.44 1.82 -23.46
C ILE A 81 -24.66 3.13 -23.11
N ALA A 82 -25.05 4.19 -23.84
CA ALA A 82 -25.11 5.63 -23.50
C ALA A 82 -23.89 6.30 -22.82
N HIS A 83 -23.26 7.23 -23.54
CA HIS A 83 -22.29 8.16 -22.98
C HIS A 83 -22.99 9.25 -22.15
N TRP A 84 -22.81 9.21 -20.84
CA TRP A 84 -23.26 10.28 -19.95
C TRP A 84 -22.38 11.52 -20.16
N HIS A 85 -22.96 12.60 -20.68
CA HIS A 85 -22.27 13.87 -20.81
C HIS A 85 -22.52 14.71 -19.56
N TYR A 86 -21.60 14.63 -18.60
CA TYR A 86 -21.60 15.50 -17.43
C TYR A 86 -21.10 16.89 -17.82
N SER A 87 -21.76 17.93 -17.33
CA SER A 87 -21.25 19.29 -17.50
C SER A 87 -19.95 19.47 -16.72
N LYS A 88 -19.09 20.41 -17.15
CA LYS A 88 -17.83 20.71 -16.42
C LYS A 88 -18.08 21.11 -14.97
N GLU A 89 -19.22 21.74 -14.70
CA GLU A 89 -19.64 22.22 -13.39
C GLU A 89 -19.99 21.06 -12.44
N GLU A 90 -20.72 20.07 -12.93
CA GLU A 90 -21.04 18.85 -12.16
C GLU A 90 -19.79 18.05 -11.83
N TRP A 91 -18.86 17.94 -12.79
CA TRP A 91 -17.57 17.27 -12.55
C TRP A 91 -16.79 18.01 -11.46
N LEU A 92 -16.66 19.34 -11.56
CA LEU A 92 -15.92 20.12 -10.57
C LEU A 92 -16.49 19.95 -9.16
N LYS A 93 -17.83 19.93 -9.04
CA LYS A 93 -18.52 19.71 -7.75
C LYS A 93 -18.28 18.31 -7.18
N TYR A 94 -18.33 17.29 -8.04
CA TYR A 94 -18.03 15.91 -7.65
C TYR A 94 -16.57 15.77 -7.18
N TYR A 95 -15.62 16.26 -7.97
CA TYR A 95 -14.19 16.22 -7.65
C TYR A 95 -13.89 16.89 -6.30
N GLN A 96 -14.45 18.08 -6.04
CA GLN A 96 -14.25 18.77 -4.77
C GLN A 96 -14.84 17.99 -3.58
N THR A 97 -15.96 17.31 -3.78
CA THR A 97 -16.62 16.52 -2.73
C THR A 97 -15.80 15.28 -2.42
N GLU A 98 -15.42 14.51 -3.44
CA GLU A 98 -14.56 13.33 -3.31
C GLU A 98 -13.20 13.66 -2.67
N PHE A 99 -12.57 14.75 -3.11
CA PHE A 99 -11.29 15.19 -2.54
C PHE A 99 -11.42 15.55 -1.05
N LYS A 100 -12.50 16.24 -0.66
CA LYS A 100 -12.77 16.55 0.76
C LYS A 100 -13.04 15.29 1.57
N MET A 101 -13.77 14.33 1.03
CA MET A 101 -14.04 13.05 1.70
C MET A 101 -12.76 12.26 1.92
N GLN A 102 -11.96 12.04 0.87
CA GLN A 102 -10.69 11.32 0.96
C GLN A 102 -9.70 12.01 1.91
N LYS A 103 -9.60 13.35 1.87
CA LYS A 103 -8.74 14.10 2.79
C LYS A 103 -9.20 13.94 4.24
N THR A 104 -10.51 13.90 4.48
CA THR A 104 -11.08 13.71 5.81
C THR A 104 -10.87 12.28 6.31
N GLU A 105 -11.06 11.28 5.46
CA GLU A 105 -10.84 9.88 5.78
C GLU A 105 -9.37 9.61 6.14
N LYS A 106 -8.44 10.06 5.30
CA LYS A 106 -6.99 9.97 5.58
C LYS A 106 -6.61 10.65 6.89
N ARG A 107 -7.16 11.85 7.17
CA ARG A 107 -6.93 12.57 8.42
C ARG A 107 -7.46 11.78 9.63
N ASN A 108 -8.68 11.23 9.53
CA ASN A 108 -9.27 10.46 10.61
C ASN A 108 -8.47 9.17 10.89
N LEU A 109 -8.00 8.50 9.84
CA LEU A 109 -7.13 7.33 9.95
C LEU A 109 -5.80 7.69 10.64
N PHE A 110 -5.19 8.82 10.26
CA PHE A 110 -3.96 9.30 10.89
C PHE A 110 -4.15 9.61 12.38
N ILE A 111 -5.27 10.25 12.75
CA ILE A 111 -5.61 10.53 14.16
C ILE A 111 -5.77 9.22 14.94
N LEU A 112 -6.47 8.24 14.38
CA LEU A 112 -6.66 6.92 14.99
C LEU A 112 -5.32 6.21 15.22
N ILE A 113 -4.46 6.15 14.21
CA ILE A 113 -3.14 5.51 14.32
C ILE A 113 -2.28 6.24 15.35
N THR A 114 -2.28 7.57 15.34
CA THR A 114 -1.55 8.40 16.31
C THR A 114 -1.98 8.09 17.73
N PHE A 115 -3.30 8.01 17.97
CA PHE A 115 -3.85 7.66 19.26
C PHE A 115 -3.42 6.25 19.72
N VAL A 116 -3.51 5.25 18.84
CA VAL A 116 -3.08 3.88 19.15
C VAL A 116 -1.59 3.81 19.45
N VAL A 117 -0.76 4.51 18.67
CA VAL A 117 0.70 4.57 18.89
C VAL A 117 1.03 5.18 20.25
N ILE A 118 0.39 6.29 20.62
CA ILE A 118 0.59 6.92 21.93
C ILE A 118 0.13 6.01 23.06
N LEU A 119 -1.03 5.36 22.91
CA LEU A 119 -1.59 4.47 23.92
C LEU A 119 -0.71 3.25 24.14
N VAL A 120 -0.36 2.52 23.07
CA VAL A 120 0.49 1.33 23.14
C VAL A 120 1.90 1.71 23.61
N GLY A 121 2.45 2.79 23.08
CA GLY A 121 3.75 3.29 23.48
C GLY A 121 3.80 3.69 24.95
N GLY A 122 2.77 4.37 25.46
CA GLY A 122 2.64 4.74 26.86
C GLY A 122 2.53 3.53 27.79
N ILE A 123 1.77 2.50 27.42
CA ILE A 123 1.69 1.26 28.20
C ILE A 123 3.06 0.56 28.24
N PHE A 124 3.75 0.48 27.09
CA PHE A 124 5.06 -0.16 27.01
C PHE A 124 6.13 0.56 27.86
N THR A 125 6.13 1.90 27.89
CA THR A 125 7.07 2.66 28.73
C THR A 125 6.82 2.50 30.21
N LEU A 126 5.55 2.33 30.63
CA LEU A 126 5.19 2.06 32.02
C LEU A 126 5.65 0.66 32.48
N ILE A 127 5.54 -0.35 31.63
CA ILE A 127 5.92 -1.74 31.96
C ILE A 127 7.43 -1.95 31.89
N ARG A 128 8.10 -1.41 30.86
CA ARG A 128 9.54 -1.55 30.65
C ARG A 128 10.19 -0.17 30.74
N ARG A 129 10.67 0.17 31.94
CA ARG A 129 11.30 1.47 32.22
C ARG A 129 12.53 1.78 31.36
N ASP A 130 13.18 0.77 30.77
CA ASP A 130 14.34 0.93 29.87
C ASP A 130 13.95 1.09 28.39
N ALA A 131 12.71 0.76 28.02
CA ALA A 131 12.24 0.80 26.64
C ALA A 131 11.90 2.21 26.14
N TRP A 132 11.89 3.22 27.01
CA TRP A 132 11.50 4.59 26.63
C TRP A 132 12.40 5.22 25.57
N LYS A 133 13.72 4.96 25.61
CA LYS A 133 14.69 5.52 24.66
C LYS A 133 14.44 5.08 23.21
N PRO A 134 14.35 3.78 22.88
CA PRO A 134 14.06 3.37 21.50
C PRO A 134 12.63 3.77 21.07
N LEU A 135 11.65 3.76 21.97
CA LEU A 135 10.27 4.14 21.63
C LEU A 135 10.14 5.62 21.24
N LEU A 136 10.94 6.51 21.84
CA LEU A 136 11.01 7.93 21.48
C LEU A 136 11.57 8.20 20.07
N ILE A 137 12.27 7.24 19.46
CA ILE A 137 12.80 7.38 18.09
C ILE A 137 11.84 6.72 17.10
N VAL A 138 11.40 5.49 17.41
CA VAL A 138 10.61 4.66 16.49
C VAL A 138 9.20 5.23 16.28
N PHE A 139 8.50 5.64 17.34
CA PHE A 139 7.11 6.12 17.18
C PHE A 139 7.01 7.47 16.49
N PRO A 140 7.81 8.49 16.83
CA PRO A 140 7.78 9.74 16.08
C PRO A 140 8.23 9.55 14.62
N GLY A 141 9.21 8.67 14.37
CA GLY A 141 9.60 8.29 13.01
C GLY A 141 8.46 7.67 12.21
N LEU A 142 7.74 6.71 12.81
CA LEU A 142 6.56 6.10 12.20
C LEU A 142 5.45 7.12 11.93
N LEU A 143 5.16 8.01 12.89
CA LEU A 143 4.16 9.06 12.73
C LEU A 143 4.55 10.08 11.66
N LEU A 144 5.83 10.41 11.52
CA LEU A 144 6.30 11.29 10.44
C LEU A 144 6.06 10.66 9.07
N VAL A 145 6.41 9.39 8.90
CA VAL A 145 6.19 8.66 7.64
C VAL A 145 4.69 8.57 7.33
N LEU A 146 3.87 8.17 8.31
CA LEU A 146 2.42 8.09 8.12
C LEU A 146 1.78 9.46 7.87
N GLY A 147 2.25 10.50 8.54
CA GLY A 147 1.80 11.87 8.34
C GLY A 147 2.11 12.35 6.93
N PHE A 148 3.30 12.05 6.42
CA PHE A 148 3.66 12.37 5.03
C PHE A 148 2.67 11.76 4.04
N PHE A 149 2.33 10.47 4.16
CA PHE A 149 1.35 9.81 3.26
C PHE A 149 -0.11 10.25 3.48
N ALA A 150 -0.45 10.74 4.67
CA ALA A 150 -1.81 11.22 4.97
C ALA A 150 -2.07 12.62 4.40
N PHE A 151 -1.04 13.48 4.37
CA PHE A 151 -1.15 14.87 3.97
C PHE A 151 -0.61 15.17 2.56
N PHE A 152 0.22 14.29 1.99
CA PHE A 152 0.76 14.37 0.63
C PHE A 152 0.22 13.24 -0.25
#